data_AF-A0A8T4S4F2-F1
#
_entry.id   AF-A0A8T4S4F2-F1
#
_cell.length_a   1.000
_cell.length_b   1.000
_cell.length_c   1.000
_cell.angle_alpha   90.00
_cell.angle_beta   90.00
_cell.angle_gamma   90.00
#
_symmetry.space_group_name_H-M   'P 1'
#
loop_
_entity.id
_entity.type
_entity.pdbx_description
1 polymer ?
#
loop_
_entity_poly.entity_id
_entity_poly.type
_entity_poly.pdbx_seq_one_letter_code
_entity_poly.pdbx_strand_id
1 'polypeptide(L)'
;MRQKDKASLGLGIIIFLVLIFYFGNQFYQKHPYWLITLLVLFIAGLAYLVYMSFNNERLRESEKNIFLFIVDAIWAFISDAAKSDSSKKERVPIPENIKNKVYDRAADKCQLCAHRGLHIHHIDGNPSNNRITNLILLCPNHHAEADKGLSSKWRLKHAMKTQKSVGSIATSKPKKAL
;
A
#
# COMPACT_ATOMS: atom_id res chain seq x y z
N MET A 1 -10.14 47.57 -37.87
CA MET A 1 -10.43 46.13 -37.79
C MET A 1 -9.22 45.43 -37.16
N ARG A 2 -9.23 45.00 -35.87
CA ARG A 2 -8.23 44.04 -35.31
C ARG A 2 -8.26 43.72 -33.79
N GLN A 3 -9.23 44.21 -33.01
CA GLN A 3 -9.28 43.88 -31.56
C GLN A 3 -10.46 42.97 -31.18
N LYS A 4 -11.60 43.07 -31.88
CA LYS A 4 -12.77 42.20 -31.66
C LYS A 4 -12.52 40.73 -32.06
N ASP A 5 -11.62 40.48 -33.02
CA ASP A 5 -11.36 39.13 -33.55
C ASP A 5 -10.44 38.28 -32.63
N LYS A 6 -9.67 38.90 -31.74
CA LYS A 6 -8.81 38.18 -30.78
C LYS A 6 -9.61 37.64 -29.59
N ALA A 7 -10.67 38.36 -29.20
CA ALA A 7 -11.55 37.95 -28.10
C ALA A 7 -12.40 36.73 -28.47
N SER A 8 -12.87 36.64 -29.72
CA SER A 8 -13.64 35.48 -30.21
C SER A 8 -12.79 34.21 -30.34
N LEU A 9 -11.52 34.34 -30.74
CA LEU A 9 -10.59 33.21 -30.83
C LEU A 9 -10.28 32.63 -29.45
N GLY A 10 -10.04 33.49 -28.45
CA GLY A 10 -9.77 33.07 -27.07
C GLY A 10 -10.96 32.35 -26.43
N LEU A 11 -12.18 32.86 -26.66
CA LEU A 11 -13.40 32.22 -26.16
C LEU A 11 -13.62 30.84 -26.79
N GLY A 12 -13.34 30.69 -28.09
CA GLY A 12 -13.44 29.42 -28.80
C GLY A 12 -12.49 28.34 -28.25
N ILE A 13 -11.25 28.70 -27.93
CA ILE A 13 -10.26 27.79 -27.33
C ILE A 13 -10.73 27.33 -25.94
N ILE A 14 -11.23 28.26 -25.11
CA ILE A 14 -11.72 27.93 -23.76
C ILE A 14 -12.91 26.97 -23.85
N ILE A 15 -13.89 27.23 -24.71
CA ILE A 15 -15.04 26.35 -24.92
C ILE A 15 -14.58 24.96 -25.38
N PHE A 16 -13.63 24.89 -26.32
CA PHE A 16 -13.09 23.62 -26.82
C PHE A 16 -12.41 22.80 -25.72
N LEU A 17 -11.59 23.43 -24.88
CA LEU A 17 -10.92 22.76 -23.76
C LEU A 17 -11.93 22.25 -22.71
N VAL A 18 -12.98 23.05 -22.41
CA VAL A 18 -14.05 22.64 -21.49
C VAL A 18 -14.81 21.43 -22.04
N LEU A 19 -15.09 21.41 -23.35
CA LEU A 19 -15.75 20.26 -23.99
C LEU A 19 -14.86 19.00 -23.95
N ILE A 20 -13.58 19.11 -24.28
CA ILE A 20 -12.64 17.97 -24.17
C ILE A 20 -12.62 17.42 -22.75
N PHE A 21 -12.52 18.30 -21.75
CA PHE A 21 -12.50 17.88 -20.35
C PHE A 21 -13.82 17.21 -19.94
N TYR A 22 -14.96 17.79 -20.31
CA TYR A 22 -16.28 17.24 -20.00
C TYR A 22 -16.52 15.88 -20.65
N PHE A 23 -16.26 15.75 -21.95
CA PHE A 23 -16.41 14.48 -22.68
C PHE A 23 -15.37 13.45 -22.25
N GLY A 24 -14.12 13.86 -21.99
CA GLY A 24 -13.08 13.01 -21.44
C GLY A 24 -13.46 12.43 -20.09
N ASN A 25 -14.02 13.24 -19.19
CA ASN A 25 -14.50 12.79 -17.87
C ASN A 25 -15.70 11.83 -17.97
N GLN A 26 -16.68 12.15 -18.82
CA GLN A 26 -17.83 11.26 -19.08
C GLN A 26 -17.40 9.91 -19.67
N PHE A 27 -16.45 9.93 -20.59
CA PHE A 27 -15.88 8.71 -21.18
C PHE A 27 -15.09 7.90 -20.15
N TYR A 28 -14.28 8.57 -19.31
CA TYR A 28 -13.51 7.95 -18.24
C TYR A 28 -14.40 7.22 -17.22
N GLN A 29 -15.53 7.83 -16.84
CA GLN A 29 -16.47 7.19 -15.91
C GLN A 29 -17.11 5.92 -16.50
N LYS A 30 -17.40 5.91 -17.81
CA LYS A 30 -18.00 4.74 -18.47
C LYS A 30 -16.99 3.65 -18.80
N HIS A 31 -15.74 4.00 -19.08
CA HIS A 31 -14.70 3.07 -19.52
C HIS A 31 -13.39 3.29 -18.75
N PRO A 32 -13.34 2.96 -17.45
CA PRO A 32 -12.16 3.20 -16.60
C PRO A 32 -10.93 2.42 -17.07
N TYR A 33 -11.11 1.35 -17.84
CA TYR A 33 -10.03 0.51 -18.33
C TYR A 33 -9.40 1.00 -19.65
N TRP A 34 -9.98 1.98 -20.35
CA TRP A 34 -9.47 2.43 -21.64
C TRP A 34 -8.03 2.96 -21.57
N LEU A 35 -7.71 3.74 -20.54
CA LEU A 35 -6.35 4.27 -20.34
C LEU A 35 -5.36 3.15 -20.04
N ILE A 36 -5.79 2.12 -19.29
CA ILE A 36 -4.96 0.94 -19.02
C ILE A 36 -4.72 0.17 -20.32
N THR A 37 -5.74 -0.01 -21.15
CA THR A 37 -5.60 -0.66 -22.46
C THR A 37 -4.65 0.11 -23.37
N LEU A 38 -4.75 1.44 -23.45
CA LEU A 38 -3.82 2.28 -24.21
C LEU A 38 -2.39 2.16 -23.68
N LEU A 39 -2.21 2.17 -22.36
CA LEU A 39 -0.90 2.01 -21.72
C LEU A 39 -0.29 0.64 -22.04
N VAL A 40 -1.10 -0.43 -21.98
CA VAL A 40 -0.65 -1.80 -22.31
C VAL A 40 -0.25 -1.90 -23.78
N LEU A 41 -1.04 -1.33 -24.70
CA LEU A 41 -0.70 -1.32 -26.14
C LEU A 41 0.57 -0.51 -26.41
N PHE A 42 0.75 0.60 -25.72
CA PHE A 42 1.96 1.42 -25.83
C PHE A 42 3.20 0.64 -25.35
N ILE A 43 3.12 -0.01 -24.18
CA ILE A 43 4.22 -0.84 -23.65
C ILE A 43 4.53 -2.01 -24.60
N ALA A 44 3.50 -2.69 -25.11
CA ALA A 44 3.67 -3.78 -26.07
C ALA A 44 4.32 -3.31 -27.38
N GLY A 45 3.95 -2.13 -27.88
CA GLY A 45 4.57 -1.51 -29.05
C GLY A 45 6.05 -1.18 -28.81
N LEU A 46 6.39 -0.61 -27.66
CA LEU A 46 7.78 -0.35 -27.28
C LEU A 46 8.57 -1.67 -27.17
N ALA A 47 8.03 -2.69 -26.54
CA ALA A 47 8.66 -4.00 -26.42
C ALA A 47 8.91 -4.64 -27.80
N TYR A 48 7.95 -4.51 -28.73
CA TYR A 48 8.11 -4.99 -30.10
C TYR A 48 9.22 -4.22 -30.86
N LEU A 49 9.30 -2.90 -30.69
CA LEU A 49 10.39 -2.10 -31.27
C LEU A 49 11.76 -2.49 -30.72
N VAL A 50 11.84 -2.76 -29.41
CA VAL A 50 13.06 -3.28 -28.77
C VAL A 50 13.40 -4.66 -29.32
N TYR A 51 12.43 -5.58 -29.40
CA TYR A 51 12.63 -6.91 -29.98
C TYR A 51 13.14 -6.84 -31.43
N MET A 52 12.52 -6.01 -32.26
CA MET A 52 12.93 -5.76 -33.64
C MET A 52 14.32 -5.13 -33.73
N SER A 53 14.72 -4.31 -32.75
CA SER A 53 16.07 -3.77 -32.62
C SER A 53 17.06 -4.91 -32.34
N PHE A 54 16.82 -5.75 -31.34
CA PHE A 54 17.75 -6.84 -31.00
C PHE A 54 17.94 -7.89 -32.10
N ASN A 55 16.89 -8.19 -32.88
CA ASN A 55 16.93 -9.23 -33.91
C ASN A 55 17.51 -8.74 -35.26
N ASN A 56 17.88 -7.45 -35.35
CA ASN A 56 18.51 -6.89 -36.53
C ASN A 56 20.03 -6.81 -36.27
N GLU A 57 20.79 -7.79 -36.77
CA GLU A 57 22.25 -7.93 -36.58
C GLU A 57 23.08 -6.73 -37.06
N ARG A 58 22.41 -5.71 -37.63
CA ARG A 58 23.00 -4.51 -38.21
C ARG A 58 23.13 -3.33 -37.24
N LEU A 59 22.57 -3.41 -36.03
CA LEU A 59 22.71 -2.32 -35.06
C LEU A 59 24.13 -2.32 -34.47
N ARG A 60 24.78 -1.17 -34.60
CA ARG A 60 26.16 -0.94 -34.23
C ARG A 60 26.25 -0.97 -32.70
N GLU A 61 27.34 -1.51 -32.15
CA GLU A 61 27.49 -1.71 -30.69
C GLU A 61 27.27 -0.43 -29.85
N SER A 62 27.48 0.75 -30.45
CA SER A 62 27.15 2.05 -29.87
C SER A 62 25.65 2.27 -29.59
N GLU A 63 24.76 1.71 -30.41
CA GLU A 63 23.31 1.89 -30.28
C GLU A 63 22.72 1.03 -29.17
N LYS A 64 23.31 -0.16 -28.91
CA LYS A 64 22.95 -1.00 -27.76
C LYS A 64 23.31 -0.35 -26.42
N ASN A 65 24.48 0.30 -26.35
CA ASN A 65 24.93 1.00 -25.14
C ASN A 65 24.03 2.20 -24.79
N ILE A 66 23.57 2.94 -25.80
CA ILE A 66 22.60 4.03 -25.60
C ILE A 66 21.28 3.48 -25.06
N PHE A 67 20.80 2.35 -25.61
CA PHE A 67 19.59 1.70 -25.13
C PHE A 67 19.71 1.25 -23.67
N LEU A 68 20.81 0.59 -23.30
CA LEU A 68 21.07 0.15 -21.92
C LEU A 68 21.13 1.34 -20.96
N PHE A 69 21.79 2.44 -21.34
CA PHE A 69 21.83 3.66 -20.54
C PHE A 69 20.43 4.25 -20.29
N ILE A 70 19.56 4.24 -21.32
CA ILE A 70 18.17 4.71 -21.18
C ILE A 70 17.38 3.79 -20.25
N VAL A 71 17.54 2.47 -20.37
CA VAL A 71 16.87 1.50 -19.48
C VAL A 71 17.29 1.71 -18.03
N ASP A 72 18.60 1.88 -17.77
CA ASP A 72 19.13 2.12 -16.43
C ASP A 72 18.61 3.46 -15.86
N ALA A 73 18.54 4.51 -16.67
CA ALA A 73 18.01 5.81 -16.27
C ALA A 73 16.51 5.73 -15.93
N ILE A 74 15.72 5.00 -16.71
CA ILE A 74 14.29 4.77 -16.45
C ILE A 74 14.12 3.96 -15.17
N TRP A 75 14.91 2.90 -14.98
CA TRP A 75 14.84 2.08 -13.77
C TRP A 75 15.19 2.88 -12.51
N ALA A 76 16.23 3.71 -12.56
CA ALA A 76 16.60 4.60 -11.47
C ALA A 76 15.46 5.56 -11.11
N PHE A 77 14.85 6.21 -12.10
CA PHE A 77 13.73 7.12 -11.91
C PHE A 77 12.50 6.44 -11.29
N ILE A 78 12.12 5.26 -11.80
CA ILE A 78 10.99 4.48 -11.26
C ILE A 78 11.27 4.05 -9.82
N SER A 79 12.50 3.61 -9.52
CA SER A 79 12.86 3.15 -8.18
C SER A 79 12.81 4.26 -7.14
N ASP A 80 13.14 5.49 -7.53
CA ASP A 80 13.07 6.66 -6.67
C ASP A 80 11.61 7.09 -6.44
N ALA A 81 10.80 7.10 -7.49
CA ALA A 81 9.35 7.34 -7.38
C ALA A 81 8.64 6.29 -6.49
N ALA A 82 9.14 5.06 -6.43
CA ALA A 82 8.60 3.98 -5.61
C ALA A 82 8.98 4.06 -4.12
N LYS A 83 10.01 4.85 -3.76
CA LYS A 83 10.34 5.12 -2.35
C LYS A 83 9.33 6.12 -1.78
N SER A 84 8.15 5.62 -1.40
CA SER A 84 7.20 6.40 -0.63
C SER A 84 7.85 6.78 0.70
N ASP A 85 8.13 8.06 0.87
CA ASP A 85 8.74 8.65 2.05
C ASP A 85 7.95 8.19 3.30
N SER A 86 8.60 7.44 4.18
CA SER A 86 8.02 7.05 5.47
C SER A 86 8.04 8.27 6.38
N SER A 87 7.22 9.27 6.07
CA SER A 87 6.99 10.39 6.95
C SER A 87 6.67 9.82 8.33
N LYS A 88 7.46 10.22 9.34
CA LYS A 88 7.31 9.73 10.72
C LYS A 88 5.88 10.06 11.16
N LYS A 89 4.98 9.08 11.08
CA LYS A 89 3.57 9.26 11.42
C LYS A 89 3.47 9.73 12.86
N GLU A 90 2.80 10.86 13.06
CA GLU A 90 2.53 11.41 14.38
C GLU A 90 1.74 10.37 15.20
N ARG A 91 2.29 9.98 16.35
CA ARG A 91 1.71 8.92 17.17
C ARG A 91 0.57 9.48 18.00
N VAL A 92 -0.66 9.13 17.66
CA VAL A 92 -1.83 9.46 18.48
C VAL A 92 -1.83 8.51 19.69
N PRO A 93 -1.81 9.03 20.93
CA PRO A 93 -1.83 8.18 22.12
C PRO A 93 -3.07 7.28 22.12
N ILE A 94 -2.90 6.02 22.50
CA ILE A 94 -4.01 5.07 22.61
C ILE A 94 -4.83 5.45 23.86
N PRO A 95 -6.14 5.74 23.73
CA PRO A 95 -6.99 6.01 24.87
C PRO A 95 -6.97 4.87 25.91
N GLU A 96 -6.95 5.20 27.19
CA GLU A 96 -6.77 4.20 28.27
C GLU A 96 -7.88 3.13 28.27
N ASN A 97 -9.12 3.51 27.93
CA ASN A 97 -10.24 2.57 27.80
C ASN A 97 -10.03 1.53 26.69
N ILE A 98 -9.34 1.90 25.59
CA ILE A 98 -9.00 0.99 24.49
C ILE A 98 -7.84 0.10 24.92
N LYS A 99 -6.83 0.68 25.57
CA LYS A 99 -5.68 -0.04 26.12
C LYS A 99 -6.16 -1.16 27.05
N ASN A 100 -6.98 -0.84 28.05
CA ASN A 100 -7.52 -1.83 28.99
C ASN A 100 -8.28 -2.96 28.28
N LYS A 101 -9.13 -2.63 27.30
CA LYS A 101 -9.83 -3.64 26.49
C LYS A 101 -8.88 -4.58 25.72
N VAL A 102 -7.73 -4.08 25.28
CA VAL A 102 -6.71 -4.90 24.60
C VAL A 102 -6.02 -5.83 25.59
N TYR A 103 -5.67 -5.34 26.79
CA TYR A 103 -5.11 -6.15 27.88
C TYR A 103 -6.09 -7.23 28.37
N ASP A 104 -7.34 -6.85 28.65
CA ASP A 104 -8.41 -7.75 29.07
C ASP A 104 -8.65 -8.87 28.03
N ARG A 105 -8.75 -8.50 26.74
CA ARG A 105 -8.95 -9.46 25.65
C ARG A 105 -7.81 -10.47 25.55
N ALA A 106 -6.59 -10.05 25.85
CA ALA A 106 -5.40 -10.89 25.76
C ALA A 106 -5.06 -11.61 27.09
N ALA A 107 -5.87 -11.40 28.14
CA ALA A 107 -5.65 -11.93 29.48
C ALA A 107 -4.22 -11.67 30.01
N ASP A 108 -3.72 -10.44 29.80
CA ASP A 108 -2.37 -10.00 30.18
C ASP A 108 -1.25 -10.94 29.67
N LYS A 109 -1.42 -11.47 28.46
CA LYS A 109 -0.47 -12.36 27.80
C LYS A 109 -0.28 -12.02 26.34
N CYS A 110 0.89 -12.38 25.81
CA CYS A 110 1.18 -12.22 24.39
C CYS A 110 0.21 -13.06 23.54
N GLN A 111 -0.36 -12.46 22.50
CA GLN A 111 -1.34 -13.14 21.65
C GLN A 111 -0.73 -14.21 20.72
N LEU A 112 0.60 -14.33 20.67
CA LEU A 112 1.34 -15.33 19.88
C LEU A 112 1.94 -16.46 20.72
N CYS A 113 2.53 -16.15 21.89
CA CYS A 113 3.24 -17.15 22.71
C CYS A 113 2.81 -17.20 24.18
N ALA A 114 1.81 -16.42 24.58
CA ALA A 114 1.30 -16.35 25.95
C ALA A 114 2.28 -15.86 27.04
N HIS A 115 3.47 -15.35 26.67
CA HIS A 115 4.42 -14.76 27.61
C HIS A 115 3.98 -13.37 28.13
N ARG A 116 4.56 -12.90 29.25
CA ARG A 116 4.30 -11.59 29.86
C ARG A 116 5.29 -10.51 29.38
N GLY A 117 5.14 -9.29 29.88
CA GLY A 117 5.91 -8.11 29.45
C GLY A 117 5.41 -7.67 28.08
N LEU A 118 4.44 -6.75 28.06
CA LEU A 118 3.55 -6.62 26.89
C LEU A 118 3.54 -5.22 26.32
N HIS A 119 3.52 -5.17 25.00
CA HIS A 119 3.51 -3.96 24.19
C HIS A 119 2.35 -4.08 23.21
N ILE A 120 1.59 -2.99 23.06
CA ILE A 120 0.52 -2.94 22.06
C ILE A 120 1.15 -2.58 20.71
N HIS A 121 0.88 -3.41 19.70
CA HIS A 121 1.30 -3.22 18.32
C HIS A 121 0.10 -2.99 17.40
N HIS A 122 0.23 -2.09 16.42
CA HIS A 122 -0.78 -1.84 15.38
C HIS A 122 -0.57 -2.78 14.19
N ILE A 123 -1.51 -3.69 13.94
CA ILE A 123 -1.43 -4.73 12.89
C ILE A 123 -1.23 -4.13 11.49
N ASP A 124 -1.81 -2.96 11.22
CA ASP A 124 -1.69 -2.27 9.94
C ASP A 124 -0.40 -1.43 9.79
N GLY A 125 0.35 -1.21 10.88
CA GLY A 125 1.51 -0.32 10.93
C GLY A 125 1.15 1.17 10.94
N ASN A 126 -0.12 1.52 11.21
CA ASN A 126 -0.58 2.90 11.34
C ASN A 126 -0.81 3.26 12.82
N PRO A 127 0.09 4.07 13.43
CA PRO A 127 -0.02 4.41 14.85
C PRO A 127 -1.25 5.29 15.17
N SER A 128 -1.91 5.87 14.16
CA SER A 128 -3.14 6.65 14.34
C SER A 128 -4.42 5.79 14.33
N ASN A 129 -4.34 4.51 13.94
CA ASN A 129 -5.50 3.62 13.85
C ASN A 129 -5.71 2.83 15.16
N ASN A 130 -6.30 3.50 16.15
CA ASN A 130 -6.54 2.94 17.49
C ASN A 130 -7.79 2.04 17.60
N ARG A 131 -8.29 1.49 16.48
CA ARG A 131 -9.40 0.51 16.53
C ARG A 131 -8.94 -0.74 17.27
N ILE A 132 -9.74 -1.25 18.22
CA ILE A 132 -9.42 -2.47 18.99
C ILE A 132 -9.09 -3.67 18.09
N THR A 133 -9.73 -3.78 16.92
CA THR A 133 -9.49 -4.84 15.93
C THR A 133 -8.19 -4.69 15.13
N ASN A 134 -7.49 -3.56 15.29
CA ASN A 134 -6.19 -3.27 14.70
C ASN A 134 -5.04 -3.34 15.73
N LEU A 135 -5.36 -3.47 17.02
CA LEU A 135 -4.37 -3.54 18.09
C LEU A 135 -4.16 -5.01 18.48
N ILE A 136 -2.93 -5.41 18.74
CA ILE A 136 -2.56 -6.74 19.24
C ILE A 136 -1.56 -6.62 20.38
N LEU A 137 -1.66 -7.47 21.40
CA LEU A 137 -0.78 -7.46 22.56
C LEU A 137 0.38 -8.46 22.38
N LEU A 138 1.62 -7.97 22.33
CA LEU A 138 2.80 -8.78 22.02
C LEU A 138 3.88 -8.66 23.09
N CYS A 139 4.70 -9.70 23.26
CA CYS A 139 5.93 -9.59 24.04
C CYS A 139 7.03 -8.88 23.22
N PRO A 140 8.12 -8.36 23.84
CA PRO A 140 9.19 -7.64 23.15
C PRO A 140 9.75 -8.36 21.92
N ASN A 141 9.92 -9.68 21.99
CA ASN A 141 10.46 -10.47 20.88
C ASN A 141 9.52 -10.43 19.67
N HIS A 142 8.25 -10.80 19.86
CA HIS A 142 7.26 -10.78 18.80
C HIS A 142 6.90 -9.36 18.33
N HIS A 143 7.00 -8.36 19.21
CA HIS A 143 6.83 -6.96 18.83
C HIS A 143 7.93 -6.52 17.87
N ALA A 144 9.20 -6.85 18.18
CA ALA A 144 10.32 -6.54 17.31
C ALA A 144 10.24 -7.28 15.96
N GLU A 145 9.78 -8.53 15.95
CA GLU A 145 9.52 -9.27 14.71
C GLU A 145 8.42 -8.62 13.87
N ALA A 146 7.34 -8.16 14.51
CA ALA A 146 6.24 -7.48 13.83
C ALA A 146 6.68 -6.12 13.27
N ASP A 147 7.46 -5.33 14.01
CA ASP A 147 8.02 -4.06 13.55
C ASP A 147 8.95 -4.25 12.34
N LYS A 148 9.70 -5.35 12.29
CA LYS A 148 10.57 -5.72 11.16
C LYS A 148 9.82 -6.34 9.98
N GLY A 149 8.50 -6.54 10.09
CA GLY A 149 7.69 -7.19 9.06
C GLY A 149 7.90 -8.70 8.93
N LEU A 150 8.55 -9.35 9.91
CA LEU A 150 8.76 -10.80 9.93
C LEU A 150 7.47 -11.56 10.28
N SER A 151 6.54 -10.89 10.98
CA SER A 151 5.20 -11.41 11.25
C SER A 151 4.19 -10.88 10.23
N SER A 152 3.56 -11.79 9.48
CA SER A 152 2.54 -11.40 8.50
C SER A 152 1.30 -10.79 9.18
N LYS A 153 0.71 -9.75 8.58
CA LYS A 153 -0.51 -9.10 9.09
C LYS A 153 -1.66 -10.10 9.29
N TRP A 154 -1.74 -11.10 8.42
CA TRP A 154 -2.71 -12.19 8.54
C TRP A 154 -2.52 -13.00 9.83
N ARG A 155 -1.27 -13.39 10.14
CA ARG A 155 -0.94 -14.13 11.37
C ARG A 155 -1.32 -13.34 12.62
N LEU A 156 -0.96 -12.05 12.66
CA LEU A 156 -1.32 -11.17 13.78
C LEU A 156 -2.85 -11.05 13.94
N LYS A 157 -3.56 -10.80 12.84
CA LYS A 157 -5.03 -10.67 12.87
C LYS A 157 -5.72 -11.97 13.27
N HIS A 158 -5.18 -13.13 12.86
CA HIS A 158 -5.70 -14.43 13.26
C HIS A 158 -5.49 -14.66 14.76
N ALA A 159 -4.28 -14.48 15.26
CA ALA A 159 -3.92 -14.60 16.68
C ALA A 159 -4.77 -13.70 17.60
N MET A 160 -5.01 -12.46 17.17
CA MET A 160 -5.87 -11.51 17.87
C MET A 160 -7.33 -12.00 17.98
N LYS A 161 -7.84 -12.71 16.96
CA LYS A 161 -9.21 -13.25 16.95
C LYS A 161 -9.34 -14.53 17.78
N THR A 162 -8.35 -15.42 17.73
CA THR A 162 -8.43 -16.75 18.34
C THR A 162 -8.44 -16.73 19.87
N GLN A 163 -7.85 -15.72 20.52
CA GLN A 163 -7.81 -15.67 21.99
C GLN A 163 -9.15 -15.32 22.66
N LYS A 164 -10.16 -14.88 21.90
CA LYS A 164 -11.49 -14.61 22.44
C LYS A 164 -12.16 -15.85 23.07
N SER A 165 -11.68 -17.07 22.75
CA SER A 165 -12.24 -18.34 23.23
C SER A 165 -11.48 -18.99 24.38
N VAL A 166 -10.30 -18.49 24.77
CA VAL A 166 -9.48 -19.14 25.83
C VAL A 166 -9.84 -18.62 27.23
N GLY A 167 -10.41 -17.41 27.33
CA GLY A 167 -10.90 -16.84 28.58
C GLY A 167 -12.11 -17.55 29.20
N SER A 168 -12.77 -18.46 28.49
CA SER A 168 -13.94 -19.21 28.98
C SER A 168 -13.64 -20.67 29.39
N ILE A 169 -12.38 -21.11 29.39
CA ILE A 169 -12.02 -22.53 29.68
C ILE A 169 -11.35 -22.70 31.06
N ALA A 170 -11.07 -21.61 31.79
CA ALA A 170 -10.41 -21.67 33.10
C ALA A 170 -11.38 -21.88 34.29
N THR A 171 -12.22 -22.93 34.25
CA THR A 171 -12.91 -23.48 35.44
C THR A 171 -13.12 -25.00 35.35
N SER A 172 -12.10 -25.79 34.98
CA SER A 172 -12.15 -27.24 35.29
C SER A 172 -11.56 -27.49 36.69
N LYS A 173 -12.48 -27.79 37.61
CA LYS A 173 -12.28 -28.17 39.02
C LYS A 173 -11.23 -29.30 39.13
N PRO A 174 -10.33 -29.31 40.14
CA PRO A 174 -9.41 -30.42 40.33
C PRO A 174 -10.18 -31.71 40.65
N LYS A 175 -9.89 -32.77 39.90
CA LYS A 175 -10.42 -34.12 40.11
C LYS A 175 -9.87 -34.61 41.45
N LYS A 176 -10.70 -34.73 42.48
CA LYS A 176 -10.32 -35.36 43.75
C LYS A 176 -9.95 -36.82 43.44
N ALA A 177 -8.72 -37.19 43.76
CA ALA A 177 -8.29 -38.58 43.82
C ALA A 177 -9.08 -39.25 44.95
N LEU A 178 -9.73 -40.37 44.62
CA LEU A 178 -10.29 -41.34 45.56
C LEU A 178 -9.22 -42.36 45.89
#